data_AF-A0A7J2YEV1-F1
#
_entry.id   AF-A0A7J2YEV1-F1
#
_cell.length_a   1.000
_cell.length_b   1.000
_cell.length_c   1.000
_cell.angle_alpha   90.00
_cell.angle_beta   90.00
_cell.angle_gamma   90.00
#
_symmetry.space_group_name_H-M   'P 1'
#
loop_
_entity.id
_entity.type
_entity.pdbx_description
1 polymer ?
#
loop_
_entity_poly.entity_id
_entity_poly.type
_entity_poly.pdbx_seq_one_letter_code
_entity_poly.pdbx_strand_id
1 'polypeptide(L)' 'MLTIAKFGGSALGINGSSIPKVIERMKEMLKEGKVVSVFSAPLANYDGKTRSLTDIALEIGRSHAKSKPVDIE' A
#
# COMPACT_ATOMS: atom_id res chain seq x y z
N MET A 1 8.73 -25.10 -6.52
CA MET A 1 7.48 -24.68 -5.85
C MET A 1 7.04 -23.33 -6.40
N LEU A 2 5.73 -23.03 -6.40
CA LEU A 2 5.19 -21.70 -6.72
C LEU A 2 4.57 -21.12 -5.44
N THR A 3 5.06 -19.97 -5.00
CA THR A 3 4.60 -19.28 -3.80
C THR A 3 3.80 -18.04 -4.17
N ILE A 4 2.64 -17.84 -3.55
CA ILE A 4 1.86 -16.60 -3.67
C ILE A 4 1.98 -15.84 -2.35
N ALA A 5 2.63 -14.68 -2.38
CA ALA A 5 2.87 -13.86 -1.20
C ALA A 5 2.01 -12.59 -1.23
N LYS A 6 1.06 -12.47 -0.31
CA LYS A 6 0.23 -11.27 -0.16
C LYS A 6 0.78 -10.36 0.93
N PHE A 7 1.00 -9.09 0.59
CA PHE A 7 1.42 -8.05 1.53
C PHE A 7 0.29 -7.04 1.71
N GLY A 8 -0.15 -6.86 2.95
CA GLY A 8 -1.11 -5.81 3.31
C GLY A 8 -0.50 -4.42 3.22
N GLY A 9 -1.33 -3.38 3.19
CA GLY A 9 -0.87 -1.99 3.09
C GLY A 9 0.07 -1.57 4.23
N SER A 10 -0.19 -2.06 5.45
CA SER A 10 0.68 -1.84 6.61
C SER A 10 2.06 -2.47 6.48
N ALA A 11 2.19 -3.57 5.72
CA ALA A 11 3.47 -4.23 5.48
C ALA A 11 4.41 -3.38 4.60
N LEU A 12 3.86 -2.47 3.81
CA LEU A 12 4.62 -1.50 3.02
C LEU A 12 5.07 -0.30 3.85
N GLY A 13 4.55 -0.14 5.08
CA GLY A 13 4.87 0.97 5.97
C GLY A 13 4.22 2.29 5.56
N ILE A 14 4.31 3.27 6.45
CA ILE A 14 3.85 4.64 6.17
C ILE A 14 4.69 5.22 5.05
N ASN A 15 4.03 5.77 4.04
CA ASN A 15 4.65 6.33 2.82
C ASN A 15 5.61 5.34 2.13
N GLY A 16 5.34 4.02 2.22
CA GLY A 16 6.17 3.00 1.58
C GLY A 16 7.51 2.72 2.26
N SER A 17 7.74 3.22 3.48
CA SER A 17 9.01 3.09 4.20
C SER A 17 9.52 1.65 4.40
N SER A 18 8.64 0.64 4.36
CA SER A 18 9.02 -0.78 4.52
C SER A 18 9.15 -1.55 3.21
N ILE A 19 9.00 -0.90 2.04
CA ILE A 19 9.21 -1.54 0.72
C ILE A 19 10.58 -2.23 0.61
N PRO A 20 11.70 -1.64 1.03
CA PRO A 20 13.00 -2.32 0.96
C PRO A 20 13.03 -3.66 1.70
N LYS A 21 12.44 -3.72 2.90
CA LYS A 21 12.33 -4.95 3.70
C LYS A 21 11.42 -5.99 3.05
N VAL A 22 10.34 -5.55 2.40
CA VAL A 22 9.45 -6.44 1.64
C VAL A 22 10.18 -7.05 0.43
N ILE A 23 11.00 -6.25 -0.27
CA ILE A 23 11.85 -6.74 -1.37
C ILE A 23 12.86 -7.78 -0.86
N GLU A 24 13.51 -7.53 0.28
CA GLU A 24 14.41 -8.52 0.91
C GLU A 24 13.66 -9.82 1.21
N ARG A 25 12.46 -9.74 1.78
CA ARG A 25 11.65 -10.92 2.07
C ARG A 25 11.29 -11.71 0.81
N MET A 26 10.99 -11.02 -0.29
CA MET A 26 10.73 -11.66 -1.59
C MET A 26 11.98 -12.34 -2.15
N LYS A 27 13.16 -11.72 -2.04
CA LYS A 27 14.44 -12.32 -2.46
C LYS A 27 14.74 -13.61 -1.71
N GLU A 28 14.43 -13.66 -0.41
CA GLU A 28 14.56 -14.90 0.36
C GLU A 28 13.59 -15.99 -0.14
N MET A 29 12.34 -15.65 -0.41
CA MET A 29 11.36 -16.61 -0.95
C MET A 29 11.75 -17.13 -2.34
N LEU A 30 12.39 -16.29 -3.16
CA LEU A 30 12.85 -16.66 -4.51
C LEU A 30 13.95 -17.74 -4.50
N LYS A 31 14.63 -17.95 -3.37
CA LYS A 31 15.60 -19.05 -3.22
C LYS A 31 14.93 -20.42 -3.24
N GLU A 32 13.66 -20.51 -2.85
CA GLU A 32 12.89 -21.75 -2.73
C GLU A 32 12.02 -22.06 -3.99
N GLY A 33 11.96 -21.11 -4.94
CA GLY A 33 11.20 -21.28 -6.18
C GLY A 33 10.65 -19.98 -6.77
N LYS A 34 9.58 -20.11 -7.57
CA LYS A 34 8.94 -18.95 -8.22
C LYS A 34 8.01 -18.27 -7.23
N VAL A 35 7.97 -16.94 -7.24
CA VAL A 35 7.11 -16.14 -6.35
C VAL A 35 6.24 -15.20 -7.17
N VAL A 36 4.95 -15.17 -6.87
CA VAL A 36 4.01 -14.12 -7.31
C VAL A 36 3.65 -13.32 -6.07
N SER A 37 3.96 -12.01 -6.09
CA SER A 37 3.66 -11.13 -4.97
C SER A 37 2.48 -10.21 -5.28
N VAL A 38 1.58 -10.07 -4.32
CA VAL A 38 0.36 -9.25 -4.42
C VAL A 38 0.40 -8.20 -3.33
N PHE A 39 0.21 -6.94 -3.69
CA PHE A 39 0.34 -5.81 -2.78
C PHE A 39 -0.97 -5.04 -2.68
N SER A 40 -1.35 -4.69 -1.45
CA SER A 40 -2.37 -3.67 -1.20
C SER A 40 -1.74 -2.28 -1.20
N ALA A 41 -2.56 -1.23 -1.29
CA ALA A 41 -2.08 0.15 -1.24
C ALA A 41 -1.44 0.46 0.14
N PRO A 42 -0.31 1.20 0.18
CA PRO A 42 0.39 1.49 1.44
C PRO A 42 -0.43 2.41 2.35
N LEU A 43 0.02 2.50 3.61
CA LEU A 43 -0.40 3.60 4.49
C LEU A 43 0.29 4.88 4.04
N ALA A 44 -0.39 6.01 4.21
CA ALA A 44 0.15 7.34 3.97
C ALA A 44 -0.19 8.28 5.13
N ASN A 45 0.70 9.24 5.37
CA ASN A 45 0.39 10.40 6.18
C ASN A 45 -0.29 11.43 5.30
N TYR A 46 -1.56 11.71 5.58
CA TYR A 46 -2.39 12.67 4.85
C TYR A 46 -3.30 13.36 5.85
N ASP A 47 -3.41 14.69 5.78
CA ASP A 47 -4.21 15.50 6.71
C ASP A 47 -3.88 15.21 8.19
N GLY A 48 -2.58 15.11 8.50
CA GLY A 48 -2.08 14.82 9.85
C GLY A 48 -2.44 13.42 10.40
N LYS A 49 -3.03 12.53 9.59
CA LYS A 49 -3.46 11.19 9.98
C LYS A 49 -2.77 10.13 9.14
N THR A 50 -2.51 8.98 9.75
CA THR A 50 -2.08 7.78 9.03
C THR A 50 -3.31 7.02 8.55
N ARG A 51 -3.52 6.94 7.24
CA ARG A 51 -4.65 6.23 6.62
C ARG A 51 -4.16 5.41 5.43
N SER A 52 -4.95 4.43 4.96
CA SER A 52 -4.60 3.73 3.72
C SER A 52 -4.80 4.64 2.52
N LEU A 53 -3.95 4.53 1.49
CA LEU A 53 -4.16 5.26 0.24
C LEU A 53 -5.50 4.94 -0.42
N THR A 54 -6.02 3.72 -0.22
CA THR A 54 -7.36 3.33 -0.68
C THR A 54 -8.43 4.22 -0.05
N ASP A 55 -8.39 4.43 1.26
CA ASP A 55 -9.39 5.24 1.97
C ASP A 55 -9.27 6.72 1.58
N ILE A 56 -8.04 7.22 1.42
CA ILE A 56 -7.79 8.59 0.96
C ILE A 56 -8.39 8.80 -0.43
N ALA A 57 -8.14 7.88 -1.38
CA ALA A 57 -8.69 7.97 -2.72
C ALA A 57 -10.24 7.91 -2.73
N LEU A 58 -10.83 7.04 -1.90
CA LEU A 58 -12.28 6.95 -1.75
C LEU A 58 -12.89 8.22 -1.16
N GLU A 59 -12.22 8.83 -0.18
CA GLU A 59 -12.63 10.09 0.43
C GLU A 59 -12.62 11.23 -0.59
N ILE A 60 -11.52 11.40 -1.31
CA ILE A 60 -11.38 12.39 -2.39
C ILE A 60 -12.51 12.19 -3.41
N GLY A 61 -12.73 10.96 -3.90
CA GLY A 61 -13.78 10.67 -4.86
C GLY A 61 -15.18 11.00 -4.34
N ARG A 62 -15.51 10.64 -3.09
CA ARG A 62 -16.80 10.96 -2.47
C ARG A 62 -17.00 12.45 -2.26
N SER A 63 -15.93 13.18 -1.93
CA SER A 63 -15.92 14.63 -1.74
C SER A 63 -16.20 15.36 -3.06
N HIS A 64 -15.55 14.95 -4.15
CA HIS A 64 -15.83 15.45 -5.49
C HIS A 64 -17.28 15.17 -5.94
N ALA A 65 -17.79 13.95 -5.72
CA ALA A 65 -19.16 13.60 -6.07
C ALA A 65 -20.21 14.46 -5.34
N LYS A 66 -19.86 15.01 -4.16
CA LYS A 66 -20.71 15.90 -3.37
C LYS A 66 -20.50 17.39 -3.67
N SER A 67 -19.73 17.73 -4.71
CA SER A 67 -19.33 19.11 -5.03
C SER A 67 -18.65 19.84 -3.85
N LYS A 68 -17.94 19.08 -3.01
CA LYS A 68 -17.13 19.58 -1.89
C LYS A 68 -15.70 19.08 -2.07
N PRO A 69 -14.95 19.60 -3.05
CA PRO A 69 -13.58 19.14 -3.29
C PRO A 69 -12.73 19.33 -2.03
N VAL A 70 -11.86 18.36 -1.76
CA VAL A 70 -10.85 18.44 -0.71
C VAL A 70 -9.51 18.76 -1.36
N ASP A 71 -8.67 19.55 -0.69
CA ASP A 71 -7.34 19.85 -1.20
C ASP A 71 -6.49 18.58 -1.30
N ILE A 72 -5.80 18.46 -2.42
CA ILE A 72 -4.91 17.36 -2.74
C ILE A 72 -3.52 17.97 -2.95
N GLU A 73 -2.92 18.47 -1.86
CA GLU A 73 -1.52 18.90 -1.84
C GLU A 73 -0.57 17.69 -1.77
#